data_AF-A0A7C4VEM7-F1
#
_entry.id   AF-A0A7C4VEM7-F1
#
_cell.length_a   1.000
_cell.length_b   1.000
_cell.length_c   1.000
_cell.angle_alpha   90.00
_cell.angle_beta   90.00
_cell.angle_gamma   90.00
#
_symmetry.space_group_name_H-M   'P 1'
#
loop_
_entity.id
_entity.type
_entity.pdbx_description
1 polymer ?
#
loop_
_entity_poly.entity_id
_entity_poly.type
_entity_poly.pdbx_seq_one_letter_code
_entity_poly.pdbx_strand_id
1 'polypeptide(L)'
;MGERARSIGSEAETKAWKFLQSLGYRIEETNNEQYDIDCLAVFPSKTTSYELIKPRYAPDGLTAFEVTEESLRRKKVTDFRDKIGRYNAENPQEKITGGILLIDQNISPRMIEYMRNEGIWGWGRSRQRLYKEKWGTFHAWEEKLGVVSEIALDDTCSYLRCSTPPPTSFDKLLYFAIFLDDDFHKMSIRKIMEILSRIKEESISPLTRIGISPVNIHLEFHSVGGLSASEEDFEQQIVRFWKTEGINIIAPKKIFSDYRTFSSL
;
A
#
# COMPACT_ATOMS: atom_id res chain seq x y z
N MET A 1 -34.60 -6.30 -14.48
CA MET A 1 -33.45 -5.44 -14.09
C MET A 1 -32.76 -5.89 -12.79
N GLY A 2 -33.42 -6.61 -11.87
CA GLY A 2 -32.83 -6.99 -10.57
C GLY A 2 -31.76 -8.09 -10.57
N GLU A 3 -31.79 -9.05 -11.50
CA GLU A 3 -30.80 -10.16 -11.50
C GLU A 3 -29.39 -9.71 -11.93
N ARG A 4 -29.27 -8.82 -12.92
CA ARG A 4 -27.97 -8.24 -13.30
C ARG A 4 -27.38 -7.35 -12.20
N ALA A 5 -28.20 -6.53 -11.53
CA ALA A 5 -27.73 -5.71 -10.42
C ALA A 5 -27.27 -6.58 -9.23
N ARG A 6 -27.98 -7.68 -8.93
CA ARG A 6 -27.55 -8.67 -7.93
C ARG A 6 -26.29 -9.43 -8.34
N SER A 7 -26.14 -9.82 -9.61
CA SER A 7 -24.93 -10.53 -10.07
C SER A 7 -23.70 -9.63 -10.10
N ILE A 8 -23.87 -8.35 -10.47
CA ILE A 8 -22.80 -7.35 -10.47
C ILE A 8 -22.38 -7.03 -9.03
N GLY A 9 -23.33 -6.81 -8.11
CA GLY A 9 -23.04 -6.62 -6.69
C GLY A 9 -22.28 -7.81 -6.07
N SER A 10 -22.69 -9.04 -6.40
CA SER A 10 -22.00 -10.26 -5.95
C SER A 10 -20.56 -10.38 -6.49
N GLU A 11 -20.29 -9.91 -7.70
CA GLU A 11 -18.92 -9.89 -8.25
C GLU A 11 -18.05 -8.83 -7.56
N ALA A 12 -18.60 -7.64 -7.31
CA ALA A 12 -17.93 -6.55 -6.61
C ALA A 12 -17.53 -6.95 -5.18
N GLU A 13 -18.45 -7.56 -4.44
CA GLU A 13 -18.22 -8.15 -3.12
C GLU A 13 -17.13 -9.22 -3.18
N THR A 14 -17.21 -10.15 -4.15
CA THR A 14 -16.18 -11.19 -4.30
C THR A 14 -14.79 -10.60 -4.54
N LYS A 15 -14.68 -9.53 -5.35
CA LYS A 15 -13.41 -8.81 -5.56
C LYS A 15 -12.93 -8.14 -4.28
N ALA A 16 -13.82 -7.50 -3.53
CA ALA A 16 -13.52 -6.88 -2.25
C ALA A 16 -12.98 -7.89 -1.24
N TRP A 17 -13.66 -9.03 -1.05
CA TRP A 17 -13.26 -10.05 -0.08
C TRP A 17 -11.91 -10.68 -0.43
N LYS A 18 -11.67 -10.98 -1.71
CA LYS A 18 -10.35 -11.44 -2.17
C LYS A 18 -9.25 -10.42 -1.90
N PHE A 19 -9.55 -9.13 -2.08
CA PHE A 19 -8.61 -8.07 -1.74
C PHE A 19 -8.32 -8.04 -0.24
N LEU A 20 -9.34 -8.07 0.63
CA LEU A 20 -9.13 -8.10 2.09
C LEU A 20 -8.29 -9.30 2.53
N GLN A 21 -8.62 -10.49 2.02
CA GLN A 21 -7.85 -11.71 2.30
C GLN A 21 -6.41 -11.58 1.83
N SER A 22 -6.16 -10.95 0.67
CA SER A 22 -4.80 -10.69 0.19
C SER A 22 -4.01 -9.70 1.05
N LEU A 23 -4.68 -8.88 1.86
CA LEU A 23 -4.03 -8.03 2.87
C LEU A 23 -3.83 -8.74 4.21
N GLY A 24 -4.27 -10.00 4.34
CA GLY A 24 -4.20 -10.76 5.57
C GLY A 24 -5.43 -10.65 6.48
N TYR A 25 -6.51 -9.97 6.07
CA TYR A 25 -7.75 -10.00 6.85
C TYR A 25 -8.37 -11.39 6.84
N ARG A 26 -8.88 -11.81 8.01
CA ARG A 26 -9.76 -12.97 8.12
C ARG A 26 -11.22 -12.49 8.08
N ILE A 27 -11.97 -12.97 7.10
CA ILE A 27 -13.41 -12.70 6.98
C ILE A 27 -14.13 -13.53 8.05
N GLU A 28 -14.84 -12.86 8.96
CA GLU A 28 -15.62 -13.52 10.03
C GLU A 28 -17.08 -13.72 9.58
N GLU A 29 -17.65 -12.69 8.97
CA GLU A 29 -19.04 -12.68 8.54
C GLU A 29 -19.18 -11.91 7.22
N THR A 30 -20.11 -12.35 6.37
CA THR A 30 -20.56 -11.62 5.17
C THR A 30 -22.08 -11.52 5.20
N ASN A 31 -22.63 -10.39 4.75
CA ASN A 31 -24.07 -10.11 4.73
C ASN A 31 -24.72 -10.16 6.12
N ASN A 32 -24.23 -9.35 7.05
CA ASN A 32 -24.85 -9.20 8.36
C ASN A 32 -26.19 -8.46 8.21
N GLU A 33 -27.29 -9.22 8.15
CA GLU A 33 -28.63 -8.69 7.92
C GLU A 33 -29.14 -7.80 9.07
N GLN A 34 -28.72 -8.09 10.30
CA GLN A 34 -29.16 -7.34 11.48
C GLN A 34 -28.71 -5.88 11.43
N TYR A 35 -27.48 -5.65 11.00
CA TYR A 35 -26.88 -4.31 10.97
C TYR A 35 -26.76 -3.72 9.57
N ASP A 36 -27.13 -4.48 8.53
CA ASP A 36 -26.98 -4.12 7.11
C ASP A 36 -25.50 -3.81 6.79
N ILE A 37 -24.60 -4.72 7.17
CA ILE A 37 -23.15 -4.60 6.94
C ILE A 37 -22.71 -5.71 5.98
N ASP A 38 -22.03 -5.34 4.90
CA ASP A 38 -21.65 -6.28 3.84
C ASP A 38 -20.63 -7.32 4.35
N CYS A 39 -19.70 -6.92 5.21
CA CYS A 39 -18.72 -7.83 5.80
C CYS A 39 -18.17 -7.36 7.14
N LEU A 40 -17.92 -8.32 8.04
CA LEU A 40 -17.05 -8.16 9.19
C LEU A 40 -15.76 -8.96 8.97
N ALA A 41 -14.62 -8.30 9.12
CA ALA A 41 -13.32 -8.95 9.01
C ALA A 41 -12.35 -8.43 10.08
N VAL A 42 -11.46 -9.31 10.54
CA VAL A 42 -10.46 -8.99 11.55
C VAL A 42 -9.07 -8.96 10.95
N PHE A 43 -8.32 -7.90 11.25
CA PHE A 43 -6.89 -7.86 10.95
C PHE A 43 -6.13 -8.61 12.06
N PRO A 44 -5.20 -9.53 11.72
CA PRO A 44 -4.44 -10.25 12.73
C PRO A 44 -3.64 -9.28 13.61
N SER A 45 -3.79 -9.41 14.93
CA SER A 45 -3.19 -8.52 15.93
C SER A 45 -1.71 -8.73 16.18
N LYS A 46 -1.12 -9.79 15.61
CA LYS A 46 0.30 -10.11 15.74
C LYS A 46 0.96 -9.98 14.37
N THR A 47 1.54 -8.81 14.13
CA THR A 47 2.66 -8.69 13.20
C THR A 47 3.86 -9.39 13.85
N THR A 48 4.29 -10.53 13.32
CA THR A 48 5.57 -11.09 13.74
C THR A 48 6.71 -10.19 13.25
N SER A 49 7.88 -10.27 13.89
CA SER A 49 9.01 -9.35 13.74
C SER A 49 9.68 -9.32 12.35
N TYR A 50 9.09 -9.97 11.35
CA TYR A 50 9.55 -10.05 9.97
C TYR A 50 8.40 -9.84 8.95
N GLU A 51 7.25 -9.34 9.38
CA GLU A 51 6.07 -9.18 8.53
C GLU A 51 5.91 -7.76 7.96
N LEU A 52 5.16 -7.67 6.87
CA LEU A 52 4.71 -6.43 6.27
C LEU A 52 4.05 -5.53 7.31
N ILE A 53 4.42 -4.25 7.29
CA ILE A 53 3.76 -3.21 8.07
C ILE A 53 2.32 -3.13 7.58
N LYS A 54 1.41 -3.24 8.54
CA LYS A 54 -0.01 -3.07 8.35
C LYS A 54 -0.28 -1.80 7.53
N PRO A 55 -1.15 -1.85 6.51
CA PRO A 55 -1.44 -0.68 5.70
C PRO A 55 -1.93 0.51 6.55
N ARG A 56 -1.47 1.73 6.27
CA ARG A 56 -1.81 2.93 7.05
C ARG A 56 -3.32 3.13 7.17
N TYR A 57 -4.04 2.90 6.08
CA TYR A 57 -5.49 3.07 6.05
C TYR A 57 -6.24 1.78 6.40
N ALA A 58 -5.61 0.82 7.08
CA ALA A 58 -6.27 -0.36 7.60
C ALA A 58 -6.66 -0.16 9.07
N PRO A 59 -7.94 -0.29 9.43
CA PRO A 59 -8.37 -0.30 10.83
C PRO A 59 -7.83 -1.50 11.61
N ASP A 60 -7.63 -1.34 12.93
CA ASP A 60 -7.22 -2.41 13.84
C ASP A 60 -8.42 -3.23 14.32
N GLY A 61 -8.19 -4.52 14.59
CA GLY A 61 -9.21 -5.38 15.19
C GLY A 61 -10.36 -5.71 14.24
N LEU A 62 -11.54 -5.92 14.80
CA LEU A 62 -12.75 -6.27 14.05
C LEU A 62 -13.27 -5.04 13.31
N THR A 63 -13.46 -5.17 12.00
CA THR A 63 -13.83 -4.08 11.12
C THR A 63 -15.03 -4.44 10.27
N ALA A 64 -16.01 -3.53 10.22
CA ALA A 64 -17.06 -3.55 9.21
C ALA A 64 -16.57 -2.96 7.89
N PHE A 65 -16.87 -3.64 6.81
CA PHE A 65 -16.64 -3.19 5.45
C PHE A 65 -17.95 -3.04 4.69
N GLU A 66 -18.09 -1.90 4.02
CA GLU A 66 -19.08 -1.72 2.95
C GLU A 66 -18.39 -1.64 1.59
N VAL A 67 -19.03 -2.22 0.57
CA VAL A 67 -18.56 -2.22 -0.80
C VAL A 67 -19.44 -1.29 -1.64
N THR A 68 -18.82 -0.47 -2.47
CA THR A 68 -19.55 0.40 -3.40
C THR A 68 -18.86 0.46 -4.76
N GLU A 69 -19.65 0.34 -5.82
CA GLU A 69 -19.22 0.62 -7.19
C GLU A 69 -19.55 2.07 -7.61
N GLU A 70 -20.44 2.72 -6.87
CA GLU A 70 -20.82 4.10 -7.12
C GLU A 70 -19.79 5.10 -6.56
N SER A 71 -19.77 6.30 -7.15
CA SER A 71 -19.00 7.41 -6.61
C SER A 71 -19.43 7.73 -5.18
N LEU A 72 -18.46 7.75 -4.26
CA LEU A 72 -18.72 7.94 -2.85
C LEU A 72 -19.30 9.32 -2.56
N ARG A 73 -20.42 9.35 -1.83
CA ARG A 73 -21.08 10.57 -1.33
C ARG A 73 -20.92 10.65 0.18
N ARG A 74 -20.87 11.87 0.73
CA ARG A 74 -20.75 12.09 2.19
C ARG A 74 -21.84 11.34 2.96
N LYS A 75 -23.07 11.37 2.47
CA LYS A 75 -24.20 10.66 3.08
C LYS A 75 -23.92 9.17 3.31
N LYS A 76 -23.32 8.46 2.34
CA LYS A 76 -22.97 7.04 2.49
C LYS A 76 -21.99 6.81 3.64
N VAL A 77 -21.00 7.70 3.80
CA VAL A 77 -20.04 7.66 4.92
C VAL A 77 -20.73 7.90 6.25
N THR A 78 -21.61 8.91 6.34
CA THR A 78 -22.36 9.21 7.56
C THR A 78 -23.32 8.08 7.93
N ASP A 79 -24.08 7.57 6.95
CA ASP A 79 -25.01 6.46 7.14
C ASP A 79 -24.25 5.21 7.63
N PHE A 80 -23.07 4.92 7.07
CA PHE A 80 -22.25 3.79 7.50
C PHE A 80 -21.65 3.98 8.91
N ARG A 81 -21.18 5.19 9.24
CA ARG A 81 -20.76 5.54 10.60
C ARG A 81 -21.89 5.31 11.60
N ASP A 82 -23.13 5.67 11.26
CA ASP A 82 -24.28 5.47 12.13
C ASP A 82 -24.60 3.98 12.34
N LYS A 83 -24.44 3.14 11.29
CA LYS A 83 -24.53 1.67 11.42
C LYS A 83 -23.50 1.12 12.42
N ILE A 84 -22.25 1.57 12.32
CA ILE A 84 -21.17 1.19 13.26
C ILE A 84 -21.47 1.67 14.68
N GLY A 85 -21.96 2.90 14.82
CA GLY A 85 -22.37 3.47 16.11
C GLY A 85 -23.46 2.63 16.79
N ARG A 86 -24.47 2.20 16.02
CA ARG A 86 -25.51 1.28 16.49
C ARG A 86 -24.94 -0.07 16.92
N TYR A 87 -24.12 -0.71 16.08
CA TYR A 87 -23.48 -1.98 16.42
C TYR A 87 -22.71 -1.87 17.75
N ASN A 88 -21.88 -0.83 17.90
CA ASN A 88 -21.05 -0.63 19.08
C ASN A 88 -21.83 -0.29 20.35
N ALA A 89 -23.00 0.34 20.21
CA ALA A 89 -23.89 0.61 21.34
C ALA A 89 -24.55 -0.68 21.86
N GLU A 90 -24.91 -1.58 20.95
CA GLU A 90 -25.53 -2.87 21.29
C GLU A 90 -24.50 -3.93 21.72
N ASN A 91 -23.25 -3.83 21.26
CA ASN A 91 -22.16 -4.78 21.51
C ASN A 91 -20.94 -4.11 22.18
N PRO A 92 -21.06 -3.63 23.43
CA PRO A 92 -20.02 -2.80 24.05
C PRO A 92 -18.68 -3.51 24.30
N GLN A 93 -18.67 -4.85 24.31
CA GLN A 93 -17.48 -5.68 24.55
C GLN A 93 -16.68 -6.01 23.28
N GLU A 94 -17.30 -5.88 22.10
CA GLU A 94 -16.70 -6.23 20.81
C GLU A 94 -16.89 -5.08 19.83
N LYS A 95 -16.19 -3.98 20.09
CA LYS A 95 -16.32 -2.78 19.26
C LYS A 95 -15.69 -2.99 17.90
N ILE A 96 -16.37 -2.51 16.87
CA ILE A 96 -15.91 -2.50 15.49
C ILE A 96 -15.55 -1.09 15.02
N THR A 97 -14.65 -1.05 14.05
CA THR A 97 -14.33 0.12 13.22
C THR A 97 -14.93 -0.01 11.82
N GLY A 98 -14.82 1.04 10.98
CA GLY A 98 -15.43 1.06 9.64
C GLY A 98 -14.46 1.28 8.50
N GLY A 99 -14.61 0.52 7.42
CA GLY A 99 -13.95 0.76 6.14
C GLY A 99 -14.93 0.72 4.95
N ILE A 100 -14.68 1.55 3.93
CA ILE A 100 -15.41 1.49 2.66
C ILE A 100 -14.46 1.15 1.52
N LEU A 101 -14.78 0.07 0.82
CA LEU A 101 -14.09 -0.42 -0.38
C LEU A 101 -14.80 0.10 -1.61
N LEU A 102 -14.10 0.91 -2.41
CA LEU A 102 -14.63 1.34 -3.70
C LEU A 102 -14.07 0.45 -4.81
N ILE A 103 -14.93 -0.22 -5.56
CA ILE A 103 -14.50 -1.05 -6.68
C ILE A 103 -14.32 -0.17 -7.91
N ASP A 104 -13.11 -0.20 -8.48
CA ASP A 104 -12.72 0.53 -9.69
C ASP A 104 -12.92 2.06 -9.68
N GLN A 105 -13.30 2.65 -8.54
CA GLN A 105 -13.43 4.10 -8.36
C GLN A 105 -12.25 4.67 -7.56
N ASN A 106 -11.91 5.93 -7.86
CA ASN A 106 -10.97 6.71 -7.07
C ASN A 106 -11.70 7.51 -5.98
N ILE A 107 -11.02 7.76 -4.87
CA ILE A 107 -11.49 8.68 -3.84
C ILE A 107 -10.73 9.98 -3.97
N SER A 108 -11.44 11.12 -3.98
CA SER A 108 -10.77 12.41 -3.95
C SER A 108 -10.06 12.63 -2.60
N PRO A 109 -8.93 13.35 -2.53
CA PRO A 109 -8.24 13.62 -1.27
C PRO A 109 -9.13 14.31 -0.22
N ARG A 110 -10.02 15.22 -0.65
CA ARG A 110 -11.02 15.86 0.22
C ARG A 110 -12.02 14.87 0.83
N MET A 111 -12.38 13.82 0.10
CA MET A 111 -13.26 12.78 0.62
C MET A 111 -12.51 11.86 1.57
N ILE A 112 -11.24 11.54 1.31
CA ILE A 112 -10.40 10.76 2.24
C ILE A 112 -10.27 11.50 3.59
N GLU A 113 -10.03 12.81 3.55
CA GLU A 113 -9.99 13.65 4.75
C GLU A 113 -11.34 13.64 5.49
N TYR A 114 -12.45 13.79 4.76
CA TYR A 114 -13.78 13.71 5.34
C TYR A 114 -14.04 12.36 6.03
N MET A 115 -13.75 11.25 5.36
CA MET A 115 -13.91 9.91 5.91
C MET A 115 -13.07 9.72 7.17
N ARG A 116 -11.81 10.18 7.17
CA ARG A 116 -10.94 10.14 8.35
C ARG A 116 -11.55 10.88 9.54
N ASN A 117 -12.13 12.06 9.31
CA ASN A 117 -12.79 12.85 10.37
C ASN A 117 -14.05 12.15 10.92
N GLU A 118 -14.72 11.34 10.10
CA GLU A 118 -15.86 10.50 10.52
C GLU A 118 -15.42 9.16 11.15
N GLY A 119 -14.11 8.89 11.24
CA GLY A 119 -13.59 7.62 11.75
C GLY A 119 -13.78 6.44 10.80
N ILE A 120 -14.01 6.71 9.51
CA ILE A 120 -14.19 5.70 8.45
C ILE A 120 -12.96 5.66 7.56
N TRP A 121 -12.47 4.46 7.28
CA TRP A 121 -11.31 4.24 6.42
C TRP A 121 -11.73 4.06 4.97
N GLY A 122 -11.06 4.72 4.03
CA GLY A 122 -11.44 4.73 2.61
C GLY A 122 -10.39 4.09 1.71
N TRP A 123 -10.81 3.11 0.90
CA TRP A 123 -9.95 2.43 -0.05
C TRP A 123 -10.46 2.55 -1.48
N GLY A 124 -9.91 3.53 -2.20
CA GLY A 124 -10.08 3.65 -3.64
C GLY A 124 -9.15 2.73 -4.41
N ARG A 125 -9.38 2.65 -5.72
CA ARG A 125 -8.62 1.82 -6.67
C ARG A 125 -7.10 2.01 -6.57
N SER A 126 -6.61 3.25 -6.51
CA SER A 126 -5.17 3.54 -6.46
C SER A 126 -4.50 2.94 -5.22
N ARG A 127 -5.14 3.05 -4.06
CA ARG A 127 -4.63 2.48 -2.81
C ARG A 127 -4.71 0.96 -2.78
N GLN A 128 -5.82 0.40 -3.27
CA GLN A 128 -5.95 -1.06 -3.39
C GLN A 128 -4.82 -1.64 -4.28
N ARG A 129 -4.49 -0.95 -5.38
CA ARG A 129 -3.35 -1.32 -6.23
C ARG A 129 -2.01 -1.21 -5.51
N LEU A 130 -1.75 -0.12 -4.79
CA LEU A 130 -0.52 0.04 -4.00
C LEU A 130 -0.33 -1.11 -3.02
N TYR A 131 -1.37 -1.44 -2.24
CA TYR A 131 -1.26 -2.49 -1.21
C TYR A 131 -1.11 -3.87 -1.83
N LYS A 132 -1.82 -4.14 -2.94
CA LYS A 132 -1.65 -5.38 -3.69
C LYS A 132 -0.24 -5.52 -4.26
N GLU A 133 0.33 -4.44 -4.81
CA GLU A 133 1.69 -4.46 -5.32
C GLU A 133 2.69 -4.73 -4.21
N LYS A 134 2.58 -3.98 -3.09
CA LYS A 134 3.46 -4.16 -1.93
C LYS A 134 3.46 -5.60 -1.41
N TRP A 135 2.27 -6.18 -1.27
CA TRP A 135 2.10 -7.58 -0.87
C TRP A 135 2.71 -8.55 -1.90
N GLY A 136 2.45 -8.31 -3.19
CA GLY A 136 3.01 -9.11 -4.28
C GLY A 136 4.53 -9.06 -4.34
N THR A 137 5.13 -7.87 -4.26
CA THR A 137 6.58 -7.66 -4.25
C THR A 137 7.22 -8.35 -3.05
N PHE A 138 6.64 -8.20 -1.85
CA PHE A 138 7.13 -8.85 -0.64
C PHE A 138 7.25 -10.36 -0.81
N HIS A 139 6.16 -11.05 -1.18
CA HIS A 139 6.21 -12.51 -1.33
C HIS A 139 7.05 -12.95 -2.53
N ALA A 140 7.02 -12.22 -3.63
CA ALA A 140 7.85 -12.54 -4.79
C ALA A 140 9.34 -12.44 -4.46
N TRP A 141 9.74 -11.48 -3.63
CA TRP A 141 11.12 -11.36 -3.16
C TRP A 141 11.44 -12.36 -2.07
N GLU A 142 10.49 -12.64 -1.17
CA GLU A 142 10.65 -13.63 -0.10
C GLU A 142 10.95 -15.01 -0.67
N GLU A 143 10.14 -15.44 -1.63
CA GLU A 143 10.27 -16.73 -2.31
C GLU A 143 11.58 -16.85 -3.11
N LYS A 144 12.01 -15.76 -3.77
CA LYS A 144 13.13 -15.81 -4.73
C LYS A 144 14.49 -15.42 -4.13
N LEU A 145 14.50 -14.51 -3.18
CA LEU A 145 15.69 -13.83 -2.69
C LEU A 145 15.96 -14.10 -1.19
N GLY A 146 14.96 -14.58 -0.45
CA GLY A 146 15.08 -14.93 0.97
C GLY A 146 14.48 -13.87 1.89
N VAL A 147 15.18 -13.45 2.94
CA VAL A 147 14.57 -12.58 3.96
C VAL A 147 14.29 -11.18 3.38
N VAL A 148 13.02 -10.78 3.45
CA VAL A 148 12.55 -9.43 3.12
C VAL A 148 12.15 -8.72 4.41
N SER A 149 12.45 -7.43 4.52
CA SER A 149 12.01 -6.61 5.64
C SER A 149 11.38 -5.35 5.13
N GLU A 150 10.31 -4.91 5.78
CA GLU A 150 9.76 -3.59 5.55
C GLU A 150 10.26 -2.61 6.61
N ILE A 151 10.67 -1.42 6.16
CA ILE A 151 11.19 -0.34 7.01
C ILE A 151 10.35 0.91 6.75
N ALA A 152 9.73 1.46 7.81
CA ALA A 152 9.02 2.73 7.75
C ALA A 152 10.02 3.90 7.76
N LEU A 153 9.86 4.83 6.82
CA LEU A 153 10.58 6.10 6.81
C LEU A 153 9.77 7.17 7.56
N ASP A 154 8.48 7.23 7.29
CA ASP A 154 7.51 8.11 7.94
C ASP A 154 6.10 7.48 7.87
N ASP A 155 5.07 8.20 8.30
CA ASP A 155 3.69 7.68 8.33
C ASP A 155 3.11 7.41 6.92
N THR A 156 3.66 8.00 5.86
CA THR A 156 3.16 7.82 4.47
C THR A 156 4.11 6.99 3.61
N CYS A 157 5.32 6.73 4.07
CA CYS A 157 6.37 6.13 3.26
C CYS A 157 7.09 5.00 4.00
N SER A 158 7.19 3.86 3.32
CA SER A 158 8.00 2.73 3.73
C SER A 158 8.70 2.12 2.53
N TYR A 159 9.68 1.26 2.78
CA TYR A 159 10.32 0.49 1.73
C TYR A 159 10.52 -0.96 2.14
N LEU A 160 10.38 -1.85 1.16
CA LEU A 160 10.86 -3.22 1.27
C LEU A 160 12.35 -3.26 0.98
N ARG A 161 13.08 -4.02 1.77
CA ARG A 161 14.50 -4.29 1.61
C ARG A 161 14.73 -5.80 1.56
N CYS A 162 15.51 -6.23 0.58
CA CYS A 162 16.09 -7.56 0.54
C CYS A 162 17.59 -7.47 0.26
N SER A 163 18.38 -8.37 0.85
CA SER A 163 19.81 -8.49 0.59
C SER A 163 20.10 -9.87 0.01
N THR A 164 20.89 -9.92 -1.04
CA THR A 164 21.33 -11.17 -1.68
C THR A 164 22.81 -11.44 -1.36
N PRO A 165 23.28 -12.69 -1.46
CA PRO A 165 24.71 -12.98 -1.29
C PRO A 165 25.57 -12.34 -2.41
N PRO A 166 26.70 -11.69 -2.09
CA PRO A 166 27.66 -11.20 -3.08
C PRO A 166 28.41 -12.35 -3.79
N PRO A 167 28.86 -12.13 -5.04
CA PRO A 167 28.23 -12.60 -6.27
C PRO A 167 28.59 -14.06 -6.60
N THR A 168 27.63 -14.97 -6.47
CA THR A 168 27.70 -16.30 -7.13
C THR A 168 26.60 -16.48 -8.17
N SER A 169 25.43 -15.83 -8.00
CA SER A 169 24.25 -16.02 -8.85
C SER A 169 23.36 -14.77 -9.04
N PHE A 170 23.65 -13.64 -8.38
CA PHE A 170 22.85 -12.42 -8.43
C PHE A 170 23.70 -11.21 -8.86
N ASP A 171 23.17 -10.40 -9.78
CA ASP A 171 23.82 -9.19 -10.33
C ASP A 171 23.69 -7.97 -9.40
N LYS A 172 22.74 -8.03 -8.47
CA LYS A 172 22.43 -7.00 -7.46
C LYS A 172 22.70 -7.55 -6.07
N LEU A 173 23.15 -6.69 -5.16
CA LEU A 173 23.40 -6.99 -3.74
C LEU A 173 22.20 -6.60 -2.86
N LEU A 174 21.50 -5.51 -3.22
CA LEU A 174 20.37 -4.99 -2.46
C LEU A 174 19.19 -4.69 -3.38
N TYR A 175 17.98 -4.94 -2.88
CA TYR A 175 16.73 -4.65 -3.56
C TYR A 175 15.89 -3.73 -2.68
N PHE A 176 15.36 -2.67 -3.27
CA PHE A 176 14.55 -1.67 -2.60
C PHE A 176 13.29 -1.35 -3.40
N ALA A 177 12.13 -1.53 -2.79
CA ALA A 177 10.84 -1.13 -3.35
C ALA A 177 10.21 -0.11 -2.41
N ILE A 178 10.09 1.13 -2.86
CA ILE A 178 9.63 2.27 -2.07
C ILE A 178 8.15 2.49 -2.33
N PHE A 179 7.34 2.52 -1.26
CA PHE A 179 5.90 2.73 -1.32
C PHE A 179 5.52 4.05 -0.65
N LEU A 180 4.83 4.92 -1.39
CA LEU A 180 4.31 6.21 -0.92
C LEU A 180 2.78 6.20 -0.94
N ASP A 181 2.19 6.00 0.24
CA ASP A 181 0.75 6.03 0.50
C ASP A 181 0.29 7.44 0.94
N ASP A 182 0.47 8.39 0.03
CA ASP A 182 0.06 9.79 0.21
C ASP A 182 -0.72 10.28 -1.01
N ASP A 183 -2.04 10.48 -0.90
CA ASP A 183 -2.86 11.01 -2.00
C ASP A 183 -2.65 12.51 -2.25
N PHE A 184 -2.10 13.23 -1.27
CA PHE A 184 -2.01 14.69 -1.28
C PHE A 184 -0.72 15.17 -1.96
N HIS A 185 0.32 14.34 -1.96
CA HIS A 185 1.63 14.70 -2.49
C HIS A 185 2.02 13.83 -3.70
N LYS A 186 2.38 14.50 -4.80
CA LYS A 186 3.06 13.84 -5.91
C LYS A 186 4.51 13.55 -5.55
N MET A 187 5.02 12.42 -6.02
CA MET A 187 6.43 12.07 -5.86
C MET A 187 7.30 12.92 -6.78
N SER A 188 7.98 13.90 -6.20
CA SER A 188 8.92 14.80 -6.87
C SER A 188 10.35 14.28 -6.75
N ILE A 189 11.26 14.77 -7.61
CA ILE A 189 12.68 14.39 -7.56
C ILE A 189 13.31 14.73 -6.21
N ARG A 190 12.91 15.87 -5.61
CA ARG A 190 13.34 16.28 -4.27
C ARG A 190 12.93 15.25 -3.22
N LYS A 191 11.68 14.80 -3.21
CA LYS A 191 11.20 13.79 -2.25
C LYS A 191 11.92 12.45 -2.47
N ILE A 192 12.21 12.08 -3.72
CA ILE A 192 13.00 10.88 -4.03
C ILE A 192 14.40 11.00 -3.44
N MET A 193 15.09 12.13 -3.62
CA MET A 193 16.41 12.36 -3.03
C MET A 193 16.38 12.30 -1.50
N GLU A 194 15.36 12.89 -0.87
CA GLU A 194 15.16 12.81 0.59
C GLU A 194 15.00 11.36 1.06
N ILE A 195 14.18 10.55 0.39
CA ILE A 195 13.99 9.12 0.68
C ILE A 195 15.31 8.35 0.51
N LEU A 196 15.96 8.54 -0.64
CA LEU A 196 17.18 7.81 -0.99
C LEU A 196 18.35 8.19 -0.09
N SER A 197 18.45 9.42 0.39
CA SER A 197 19.47 9.81 1.38
C SER A 197 19.33 8.98 2.66
N ARG A 198 18.11 8.78 3.14
CA ARG A 198 17.85 7.95 4.33
C ARG A 198 18.16 6.48 4.09
N ILE A 199 17.72 5.93 2.95
CA ILE A 199 18.07 4.54 2.57
C ILE A 199 19.59 4.37 2.46
N LYS A 200 20.30 5.35 1.88
CA LYS A 200 21.76 5.33 1.77
C LYS A 200 22.41 5.31 3.14
N GLU A 201 21.99 6.17 4.07
CA GLU A 201 22.55 6.23 5.42
C GLU A 201 22.29 4.95 6.22
N GLU A 202 21.07 4.42 6.16
CA GLU A 202 20.62 3.29 6.99
C GLU A 202 21.03 1.93 6.42
N SER A 203 21.00 1.75 5.09
CA SER A 203 21.13 0.44 4.45
C SER A 203 22.38 0.26 3.60
N ILE A 204 22.89 1.32 2.96
CA ILE A 204 24.00 1.20 1.99
C ILE A 204 25.35 1.57 2.61
N SER A 205 25.40 2.70 3.32
CA SER A 205 26.62 3.23 3.93
C SER A 205 27.28 2.26 4.92
N PRO A 206 26.54 1.45 5.71
CA PRO A 206 27.16 0.42 6.54
C PRO A 206 27.98 -0.59 5.73
N LEU A 207 27.52 -0.96 4.52
CA LEU A 207 28.21 -1.91 3.65
C LEU A 207 29.48 -1.31 3.03
N THR A 208 29.40 -0.05 2.58
CA THR A 208 30.57 0.63 2.00
C THR A 208 31.66 0.87 3.05
N ARG A 209 31.27 1.16 4.30
CA ARG A 209 32.20 1.30 5.43
C ARG A 209 32.97 0.03 5.78
N ILE A 210 32.41 -1.16 5.51
CA ILE A 210 33.09 -2.45 5.69
C ILE A 210 33.82 -2.92 4.42
N GLY A 211 33.94 -2.06 3.41
CA GLY A 211 34.73 -2.31 2.20
C GLY A 211 33.96 -2.96 1.05
N ILE A 212 32.63 -3.09 1.14
CA ILE A 212 31.81 -3.59 0.03
C ILE A 212 31.55 -2.44 -0.94
N SER A 213 32.31 -2.40 -2.04
CA SER A 213 32.14 -1.43 -3.13
C SER A 213 32.67 -2.03 -4.45
N PRO A 214 31.98 -1.85 -5.59
CA PRO A 214 30.72 -1.12 -5.73
C PRO A 214 29.51 -1.89 -5.20
N VAL A 215 28.47 -1.14 -4.79
CA VAL A 215 27.19 -1.72 -4.35
C VAL A 215 26.19 -1.64 -5.49
N ASN A 216 25.83 -2.79 -6.06
CA ASN A 216 24.79 -2.88 -7.08
C ASN A 216 23.43 -2.98 -6.40
N ILE A 217 22.53 -2.03 -6.67
CA ILE A 217 21.20 -1.97 -6.06
C ILE A 217 20.11 -2.01 -7.12
N HIS A 218 18.98 -2.62 -6.79
CA HIS A 218 17.72 -2.45 -7.50
C HIS A 218 16.82 -1.47 -6.76
N LEU A 219 16.14 -0.62 -7.53
CA LEU A 219 15.23 0.39 -7.04
C LEU A 219 13.95 0.40 -7.86
N GLU A 220 12.82 0.50 -7.17
CA GLU A 220 11.50 0.80 -7.74
C GLU A 220 10.68 1.68 -6.79
N PHE A 221 9.83 2.53 -7.35
CA PHE A 221 9.02 3.51 -6.63
C PHE A 221 7.54 3.37 -6.98
N HIS A 222 6.70 3.39 -5.97
CA HIS A 222 5.28 3.13 -6.04
C HIS A 222 4.53 4.27 -5.34
N SER A 223 3.66 5.00 -6.07
CA SER A 223 3.01 6.21 -5.54
C SER A 223 1.49 6.23 -5.76
N VAL A 224 0.74 6.49 -4.70
CA VAL A 224 -0.73 6.71 -4.78
C VAL A 224 -1.07 8.15 -5.21
N GLY A 225 -0.31 9.15 -4.75
CA GLY A 225 -0.54 10.57 -5.09
C GLY A 225 -0.15 10.95 -6.53
N GLY A 226 0.55 10.04 -7.20
CA GLY A 226 1.08 10.16 -8.55
C GLY A 226 2.52 10.64 -8.61
N LEU A 227 3.03 10.82 -9.83
CA LEU A 227 4.41 11.21 -10.09
C LEU A 227 4.50 12.63 -10.64
N SER A 228 5.56 13.34 -10.25
CA SER A 228 5.99 14.57 -10.93
C SER A 228 7.47 14.55 -11.30
N ALA A 229 8.24 13.54 -10.86
CA ALA A 229 9.60 13.30 -11.31
C ALA A 229 9.58 12.59 -12.68
N SER A 230 10.48 13.00 -13.58
CA SER A 230 10.72 12.26 -14.82
C SER A 230 11.85 11.24 -14.64
N GLU A 231 11.88 10.22 -15.51
CA GLU A 231 13.01 9.27 -15.55
C GLU A 231 14.33 9.97 -15.93
N GLU A 232 14.26 11.02 -16.74
CA GLU A 232 15.44 11.82 -17.11
C GLU A 232 16.00 12.59 -15.90
N ASP A 233 15.14 13.23 -15.11
CA ASP A 233 15.56 13.90 -13.86
C ASP A 233 16.21 12.91 -12.90
N PHE A 234 15.62 11.72 -12.77
CA PHE A 234 16.15 10.66 -11.92
C PHE A 234 17.55 10.20 -12.39
N GLU A 235 17.71 9.94 -13.69
CA GLU A 235 18.99 9.53 -14.26
C GLU A 235 20.07 10.60 -14.05
N GLN A 236 19.76 11.86 -14.37
CA GLN A 236 20.73 12.95 -14.31
C GLN A 236 21.13 13.33 -12.88
N GLN A 237 20.16 13.41 -11.97
CA GLN A 237 20.38 13.94 -10.63
C GLN A 237 20.77 12.87 -9.61
N ILE A 238 20.37 11.62 -9.82
CA ILE A 238 20.54 10.55 -8.83
C ILE A 238 21.48 9.47 -9.35
N VAL A 239 21.16 8.83 -10.48
CA VAL A 239 21.95 7.68 -10.97
C VAL A 239 23.40 8.08 -11.25
N ARG A 240 23.61 9.18 -11.96
CA ARG A 240 24.96 9.67 -12.26
C ARG A 240 25.73 10.05 -11.00
N PHE A 241 25.07 10.69 -10.04
CA PHE A 241 25.69 11.11 -8.79
C PHE A 241 26.07 9.90 -7.92
N TRP A 242 25.17 8.94 -7.73
CA TRP A 242 25.44 7.75 -6.92
C TRP A 242 26.50 6.84 -7.53
N LYS A 243 26.60 6.81 -8.86
CA LYS A 243 27.65 6.07 -9.56
C LYS A 243 29.05 6.58 -9.20
N THR A 244 29.24 7.88 -8.98
CA THR A 244 30.55 8.42 -8.56
C THR A 244 30.90 8.03 -7.12
N GLU A 245 29.90 7.66 -6.33
CA GLU A 245 30.05 7.15 -4.96
C GLU A 245 30.18 5.62 -4.88
N GLY A 246 30.28 4.94 -6.04
CA GLY A 246 30.39 3.49 -6.12
C GLY A 246 29.08 2.73 -5.91
N ILE A 247 27.93 3.41 -6.04
CA ILE A 247 26.61 2.79 -5.96
C ILE A 247 26.04 2.70 -7.38
N ASN A 248 25.84 1.47 -7.87
CA ASN A 248 25.28 1.23 -9.19
C ASN A 248 23.78 0.92 -9.09
N ILE A 249 22.94 1.79 -9.63
CA ILE A 249 21.50 1.56 -9.70
C ILE A 249 21.18 0.73 -10.95
N ILE A 250 20.62 -0.46 -10.75
CA ILE A 250 20.11 -1.35 -11.78
C ILE A 250 18.59 -1.25 -11.77
N ALA A 251 18.07 -0.27 -12.49
CA ALA A 251 16.64 -0.02 -12.60
C ALA A 251 15.96 -1.06 -13.52
N PRO A 252 14.73 -1.49 -13.19
CA PRO A 252 13.88 -2.20 -14.14
C PRO A 252 13.43 -1.26 -15.27
N LYS A 253 12.83 -1.80 -16.34
CA LYS A 253 12.32 -1.01 -17.49
C LYS A 253 11.34 0.11 -17.10
N LYS A 254 10.73 0.05 -15.91
CA LYS A 254 9.88 1.09 -15.34
C LYS A 254 10.24 1.23 -13.87
N ILE A 255 10.99 2.28 -13.54
CA ILE A 255 11.38 2.54 -12.15
C ILE A 255 10.25 3.16 -11.33
N PHE A 256 9.32 3.85 -11.98
CA PHE A 256 8.19 4.50 -11.34
C PHE A 256 6.86 3.84 -11.71
N SER A 257 6.06 3.57 -10.69
CA SER A 257 4.67 3.11 -10.78
C SER A 257 3.73 4.17 -10.19
N ASP A 258 2.94 4.79 -11.06
CA ASP A 258 1.89 5.76 -10.70
C ASP A 258 0.53 5.06 -10.65
N TYR A 259 -0.12 5.07 -9.48
CA TYR A 259 -1.45 4.47 -9.33
C TYR A 259 -2.60 5.46 -9.47
N ARG A 260 -2.31 6.76 -9.61
CA ARG A 260 -3.29 7.82 -9.86
C ARG A 260 -3.61 7.96 -11.34
N THR A 261 -2.59 7.87 -12.20
CA THR A 261 -2.76 7.98 -13.65
C THR A 261 -3.20 6.64 -14.26
N PHE A 262 -4.11 6.70 -15.25
CA PHE A 262 -4.53 5.52 -15.99
C PHE A 262 -3.34 4.98 -16.78
N SER A 263 -3.22 3.65 -16.89
CA SER A 263 -2.62 3.08 -18.10
C SER A 263 -3.54 3.51 -19.25
N SER A 264 -3.06 4.36 -20.15
CA SER A 264 -3.72 4.56 -21.44
C SER A 264 -3.80 3.20 -22.12
N LEU A 265 -4.97 2.56 -22.07
CA LEU A 265 -5.33 1.47 -22.94
C LEU A 265 -5.68 2.06 -24.31
#